data_AF-A0A1S9Z7L1-F1
#
_entry.id   AF-A0A1S9Z7L1-F1
#
_cell.length_a   1.000
_cell.length_b   1.000
_cell.length_c   1.000
_cell.angle_alpha   90.00
_cell.angle_beta   90.00
_cell.angle_gamma   90.00
#
_symmetry.space_group_name_H-M   'P 1'
#
loop_
_entity.id
_entity.type
_entity.pdbx_description
1 polymer ?
#
loop_
_entity_poly.entity_id
_entity_poly.type
_entity_poly.pdbx_seq_one_letter_code
_entity_poly.pdbx_strand_id
1 'polypeptide(L)'
;MTLVYQSTRDANNTVTASQAILQGLATDGGLFAPLTYPKVDLDFDKLKDASYQEVAKLVLSAFLDDFTAEELDYCINNAYDSKFDIPAIAPLVKLDGQYNLELFHGSTIAFKDMALSILPYFMTTAAKKHGLENKIVILTATSGDTGKAAMAGFADVPGTEIIVFYPKDGVSKVQELQMTTQTGDNTHVIAIDGNFDDAQTNVKHMFNDVALREKLATNKLQFSSANSMNIGRLVPQIVYYVYAYAQLVKTGEIVAGDKVNFTVPTGNFGNILAAFYAKQIGLPVGKLICASNDNNVLTDFFKTRVYDKKREFKVTTSPSMDILVSSNLERLIFHLLGNDAVKTAELMNALNKQGQYELTDFDAEILDLFAAEYATEEETAAEIKRVYEADSYIEDPHTAVASAIYKKYQAATGDVTKTVIASTASPYKFPVVAVEAVTGKSGLGDFEALAQLHDISGVAVPPAVDGLETAPVRHKTTVAATDMQVAVEAYLGL
;
A
#
# COMPACT_ATOMS: atom_id res chain seq x y z
N MET A 1 1.71 -8.40 -28.52
CA MET A 1 2.54 -7.19 -28.33
C MET A 1 2.71 -7.05 -26.84
N THR A 2 3.94 -6.78 -26.38
CA THR A 2 4.24 -6.56 -24.96
C THR A 2 3.50 -5.33 -24.44
N LEU A 3 2.98 -5.38 -23.22
CA LEU A 3 2.28 -4.30 -22.57
C LEU A 3 3.23 -3.13 -22.33
N VAL A 4 2.82 -1.93 -22.77
CA VAL A 4 3.63 -0.72 -22.63
C VAL A 4 3.15 0.09 -21.43
N TYR A 5 4.11 0.49 -20.60
CA TYR A 5 3.93 1.44 -19.51
C TYR A 5 4.45 2.80 -19.93
N GLN A 6 3.61 3.82 -19.82
CA GLN A 6 3.96 5.21 -20.14
C GLN A 6 4.01 6.04 -18.85
N SER A 7 4.90 7.03 -18.81
CA SER A 7 4.78 8.10 -17.83
C SER A 7 3.45 8.82 -17.98
N THR A 8 2.80 9.12 -16.86
CA THR A 8 1.62 9.98 -16.80
C THR A 8 1.89 11.41 -17.24
N ARG A 9 3.16 11.84 -17.40
CA ARG A 9 3.53 13.23 -17.73
C ARG A 9 4.35 13.40 -19.00
N ASP A 10 4.77 12.32 -19.64
CA ASP A 10 5.46 12.35 -20.93
C ASP A 10 5.08 11.15 -21.79
N ALA A 11 4.47 11.42 -22.95
CA ALA A 11 4.05 10.39 -23.90
C ALA A 11 5.22 9.64 -24.56
N ASN A 12 6.43 10.22 -24.57
CA ASN A 12 7.62 9.59 -25.13
C ASN A 12 8.34 8.69 -24.13
N ASN A 13 8.05 8.85 -22.84
CA ASN A 13 8.64 8.05 -21.77
C ASN A 13 7.87 6.75 -21.61
N THR A 14 8.22 5.77 -22.46
CA THR A 14 7.59 4.45 -22.51
C THR A 14 8.60 3.36 -22.20
N VAL A 15 8.16 2.37 -21.41
CA VAL A 15 9.00 1.29 -20.91
C VAL A 15 8.20 -0.02 -20.81
N THR A 16 8.93 -1.13 -20.74
CA THR A 16 8.36 -2.45 -20.36
C THR A 16 8.05 -2.51 -18.86
N ALA A 17 7.29 -3.52 -18.41
CA ALA A 17 6.91 -3.63 -17.00
C ALA A 17 8.14 -3.83 -16.10
N SER A 18 9.09 -4.68 -16.47
CA SER A 18 10.32 -4.88 -15.72
C SER A 18 11.17 -3.60 -15.61
N GLN A 19 11.22 -2.79 -16.67
CA GLN A 19 11.88 -1.48 -16.65
C GLN A 19 11.14 -0.48 -15.73
N ALA A 20 9.81 -0.41 -15.80
CA ALA A 20 9.01 0.44 -14.91
C ALA A 20 9.21 0.07 -13.43
N ILE A 21 9.33 -1.23 -13.11
CA ILE A 21 9.62 -1.70 -11.75
C ILE A 21 11.00 -1.25 -11.29
N LEU A 22 12.02 -1.38 -12.13
CA LEU A 22 13.39 -0.97 -11.80
C LEU A 22 13.52 0.55 -11.61
N GLN A 23 12.91 1.33 -12.49
CA GLN A 23 12.94 2.80 -12.42
C GLN A 23 12.11 3.33 -11.25
N GLY A 24 10.96 2.70 -10.97
CA GLY A 24 10.01 3.13 -9.95
C GLY A 24 9.25 4.40 -10.34
N LEU A 25 9.92 5.54 -10.33
CA LEU A 25 9.39 6.83 -10.80
C LEU A 25 9.92 7.13 -12.21
N ALA A 26 9.10 7.74 -13.05
CA ALA A 26 9.55 8.20 -14.35
C ALA A 26 10.56 9.36 -14.20
N THR A 27 11.47 9.50 -15.16
CA THR A 27 12.52 10.54 -15.15
C THR A 27 11.98 11.97 -15.21
N ASP A 28 10.75 12.16 -15.71
CA ASP A 28 10.01 13.43 -15.74
C ASP A 28 9.22 13.73 -14.43
N GLY A 29 9.33 12.84 -13.43
CA GLY A 29 8.63 12.94 -12.16
C GLY A 29 7.18 12.45 -12.18
N GLY A 30 6.69 11.95 -13.32
CA GLY A 30 5.43 11.24 -13.47
C GLY A 30 5.49 9.78 -13.01
N LEU A 31 4.35 9.11 -13.11
CA LEU A 31 4.15 7.72 -12.69
C LEU A 31 3.99 6.82 -13.91
N PHE A 32 4.51 5.60 -13.87
CA PHE A 32 4.25 4.63 -14.94
C PHE A 32 2.84 4.05 -14.83
N ALA A 33 2.04 4.11 -15.90
CA ALA A 33 0.72 3.52 -16.02
C ALA A 33 0.59 2.71 -17.32
N PRO A 34 -0.17 1.61 -17.36
CA PRO A 34 -0.37 0.84 -18.58
C PRO A 34 -1.23 1.64 -19.58
N LEU A 35 -0.81 1.69 -20.85
CA LEU A 35 -1.56 2.40 -21.90
C LEU A 35 -2.85 1.70 -22.32
N THR A 36 -2.90 0.39 -22.14
CA THR A 36 -4.04 -0.46 -22.43
C THR A 36 -4.19 -1.45 -21.28
N TYR A 37 -5.40 -1.96 -21.06
CA TYR A 37 -5.59 -3.02 -20.07
C TYR A 37 -5.39 -4.40 -20.74
N PRO A 38 -4.63 -5.31 -20.11
CA PRO A 38 -4.47 -6.64 -20.67
C PRO A 38 -5.79 -7.41 -20.60
N LYS A 39 -5.99 -8.33 -21.53
CA LYS A 39 -7.13 -9.26 -21.48
C LYS A 39 -6.78 -10.42 -20.57
N VAL A 40 -7.62 -10.67 -19.58
CA VAL A 40 -7.47 -11.79 -18.63
C VAL A 40 -8.72 -12.64 -18.68
N ASP A 41 -8.55 -13.96 -18.81
CA ASP A 41 -9.66 -14.91 -18.75
C ASP A 41 -10.01 -15.19 -17.28
N LEU A 42 -10.91 -14.36 -16.73
CA LEU A 42 -11.39 -14.49 -15.35
C LEU A 42 -12.50 -15.56 -15.26
N ASP A 43 -12.11 -16.83 -15.43
CA ASP A 43 -12.99 -17.97 -15.28
C ASP A 43 -13.22 -18.30 -13.79
N PHE A 44 -14.28 -17.72 -13.21
CA PHE A 44 -14.60 -17.91 -11.80
C PHE A 44 -15.06 -19.32 -11.42
N ASP A 45 -15.41 -20.17 -12.40
CA ASP A 45 -15.64 -21.59 -12.11
C ASP A 45 -14.35 -22.33 -11.77
N LYS A 46 -13.21 -21.85 -12.30
CA LYS A 46 -11.88 -22.34 -11.91
C LYS A 46 -11.31 -21.55 -10.73
N LEU A 47 -11.39 -20.22 -10.77
CA LEU A 47 -10.71 -19.35 -9.79
C LEU A 47 -11.24 -19.51 -8.36
N LYS A 48 -12.50 -19.92 -8.18
CA LYS A 48 -13.06 -20.17 -6.83
C LYS A 48 -12.30 -21.27 -6.06
N ASP A 49 -11.68 -22.19 -6.78
CA ASP A 49 -10.91 -23.30 -6.21
C ASP A 49 -9.39 -23.09 -6.29
N ALA A 50 -8.95 -22.00 -6.92
CA ALA A 50 -7.54 -21.64 -7.04
C ALA A 50 -6.98 -21.08 -5.72
N SER A 51 -5.71 -21.39 -5.46
CA SER A 51 -4.91 -20.76 -4.42
C SER A 51 -4.62 -19.29 -4.74
N TYR A 52 -4.22 -18.52 -3.73
CA TYR A 52 -3.85 -17.11 -3.93
C TYR A 52 -2.72 -16.96 -4.95
N GLN A 53 -1.74 -17.87 -4.92
CA GLN A 53 -0.58 -17.90 -5.81
C GLN A 53 -0.99 -18.19 -7.26
N GLU A 54 -1.97 -19.07 -7.50
CA GLU A 54 -2.49 -19.35 -8.84
C GLU A 54 -3.25 -18.13 -9.41
N VAL A 55 -4.06 -17.45 -8.58
CA VAL A 55 -4.70 -16.18 -8.98
C VAL A 55 -3.65 -15.10 -9.23
N ALA A 56 -2.61 -15.01 -8.39
CA ALA A 56 -1.49 -14.10 -8.58
C ALA A 56 -0.81 -14.37 -9.91
N LYS A 57 -0.52 -15.63 -10.24
CA LYS A 57 0.13 -16.00 -11.50
C LYS A 57 -0.70 -15.56 -12.70
N LEU A 58 -2.03 -15.79 -12.69
CA LEU A 58 -2.92 -15.36 -13.76
C LEU A 58 -2.88 -13.84 -13.98
N VAL A 59 -3.06 -13.06 -12.92
CA VAL A 59 -3.14 -11.60 -13.00
C VAL A 59 -1.77 -10.99 -13.32
N LEU A 60 -0.71 -11.42 -12.63
CA LEU A 60 0.64 -10.87 -12.79
C LEU A 60 1.20 -11.18 -14.19
N SER A 61 0.95 -12.36 -14.75
CA SER A 61 1.42 -12.70 -16.12
C SER A 61 0.81 -11.79 -17.19
N ALA A 62 -0.36 -11.21 -16.93
CA ALA A 62 -1.04 -10.33 -17.87
C ALA A 62 -0.49 -8.89 -17.84
N PHE A 63 -0.13 -8.39 -16.66
CA PHE A 63 0.43 -7.05 -16.49
C PHE A 63 1.96 -7.00 -16.64
N LEU A 64 2.64 -8.09 -16.35
CA LEU A 64 4.11 -8.22 -16.38
C LEU A 64 4.52 -9.16 -17.52
N ASP A 65 3.98 -8.93 -18.73
CA ASP A 65 4.07 -9.85 -19.86
C ASP A 65 5.47 -9.93 -20.51
N ASP A 66 6.42 -9.14 -20.02
CA ASP A 66 7.84 -9.24 -20.31
C ASP A 66 8.62 -10.13 -19.34
N PHE A 67 8.00 -10.62 -18.25
CA PHE A 67 8.53 -11.67 -17.38
C PHE A 67 8.15 -13.05 -17.93
N THR A 68 9.06 -14.03 -17.81
CA THR A 68 8.74 -15.42 -18.16
C THR A 68 7.87 -16.06 -17.08
N ALA A 69 7.26 -17.20 -17.40
CA ALA A 69 6.49 -17.96 -16.43
C ALA A 69 7.36 -18.34 -15.22
N GLU A 70 8.57 -18.85 -15.46
CA GLU A 70 9.49 -19.30 -14.41
C GLU A 70 9.95 -18.14 -13.52
N GLU A 71 10.19 -16.97 -14.12
CA GLU A 71 10.53 -15.74 -13.38
C GLU A 71 9.39 -15.31 -12.44
N LEU A 72 8.13 -15.38 -12.91
CA LEU A 72 6.97 -15.06 -12.09
C LEU A 72 6.73 -16.11 -11.00
N ASP A 73 6.90 -17.41 -11.30
CA ASP A 73 6.77 -18.46 -10.29
C ASP A 73 7.81 -18.29 -9.18
N TYR A 74 9.05 -17.94 -9.53
CA TYR A 74 10.06 -17.57 -8.56
C TYR A 74 9.62 -16.39 -7.68
N CYS A 75 9.13 -15.30 -8.28
CA CYS A 75 8.71 -14.13 -7.50
C CYS A 75 7.53 -14.44 -6.57
N ILE A 76 6.51 -15.14 -7.07
CA ILE A 76 5.28 -15.46 -6.33
C ILE A 76 5.58 -16.42 -5.17
N ASN A 77 6.32 -17.50 -5.43
CA ASN A 77 6.61 -18.53 -4.43
C ASN A 77 7.50 -18.02 -3.29
N ASN A 78 8.37 -17.04 -3.55
CA ASN A 78 9.19 -16.43 -2.51
C ASN A 78 8.50 -15.24 -1.81
N ALA A 79 7.38 -14.75 -2.36
CA ALA A 79 6.64 -13.64 -1.77
C ALA A 79 5.52 -14.12 -0.85
N TYR A 80 4.68 -15.04 -1.34
CA TYR A 80 3.46 -15.50 -0.68
C TYR A 80 3.64 -16.91 -0.14
N ASP A 81 4.46 -17.03 0.89
CA ASP A 81 4.83 -18.27 1.57
C ASP A 81 4.48 -18.19 3.08
N SER A 82 5.22 -18.92 3.92
CA SER A 82 5.06 -18.91 5.38
C SER A 82 5.32 -17.57 6.06
N LYS A 83 5.71 -16.51 5.32
CA LYS A 83 5.68 -15.13 5.81
C LYS A 83 4.27 -14.63 6.11
N PHE A 84 3.27 -15.27 5.53
CA PHE A 84 1.86 -15.07 5.85
C PHE A 84 1.42 -16.16 6.83
N ASP A 85 0.77 -15.76 7.92
CA ASP A 85 0.38 -16.67 9.02
C ASP A 85 -0.82 -17.57 8.67
N ILE A 86 -1.51 -17.28 7.56
CA ILE A 86 -2.59 -18.09 7.01
C ILE A 86 -2.30 -18.53 5.56
N PRO A 87 -2.50 -19.82 5.19
CA PRO A 87 -2.28 -20.30 3.82
C PRO A 87 -3.13 -19.61 2.74
N ALA A 88 -4.29 -19.05 3.13
CA ALA A 88 -5.17 -18.34 2.21
C ALA A 88 -4.61 -16.97 1.78
N ILE A 89 -3.58 -16.45 2.46
CA ILE A 89 -2.92 -15.15 2.30
C ILE A 89 -3.84 -13.93 2.55
N ALA A 90 -5.02 -13.89 1.92
CA ALA A 90 -6.00 -12.83 2.02
C ALA A 90 -7.43 -13.40 2.21
N PRO A 91 -7.73 -13.98 3.39
CA PRO A 91 -9.05 -14.56 3.66
C PRO A 91 -10.16 -13.50 3.66
N LEU A 92 -11.38 -13.95 3.36
CA LEU A 92 -12.59 -13.13 3.39
C LEU A 92 -13.46 -13.55 4.57
N VAL A 93 -13.68 -12.64 5.51
CA VAL A 93 -14.52 -12.83 6.70
C VAL A 93 -15.88 -12.22 6.47
N LYS A 94 -16.94 -12.99 6.66
CA LYS A 94 -18.32 -12.50 6.59
C LYS A 94 -18.75 -11.98 7.95
N LEU A 95 -19.17 -10.72 8.00
CA LEU A 95 -19.74 -10.04 9.16
C LEU A 95 -21.20 -9.63 8.86
N ASP A 96 -21.92 -9.11 9.86
CA ASP A 96 -23.29 -8.63 9.63
C ASP A 96 -23.30 -7.45 8.64
N GLY A 97 -23.82 -7.70 7.44
CA GLY A 97 -23.99 -6.70 6.38
C GLY A 97 -22.77 -6.43 5.48
N GLN A 98 -21.61 -7.05 5.74
CA GLN A 98 -20.37 -6.80 4.97
C GLN A 98 -19.40 -8.00 4.93
N TYR A 99 -18.40 -7.92 4.05
CA TYR A 99 -17.31 -8.90 3.94
C TYR A 99 -15.97 -8.21 4.12
N ASN A 100 -15.21 -8.59 5.12
CA ASN A 100 -13.89 -8.02 5.38
C ASN A 100 -12.83 -8.87 4.68
N LEU A 101 -12.13 -8.30 3.71
CA LEU A 101 -10.95 -8.89 3.08
C LEU A 101 -9.75 -8.58 3.95
N GLU A 102 -9.32 -9.54 4.75
CA GLU A 102 -8.19 -9.37 5.67
C GLU A 102 -6.88 -9.40 4.88
N LEU A 103 -6.22 -8.24 4.79
CA LEU A 103 -4.95 -8.10 4.07
C LEU A 103 -3.75 -8.02 5.03
N PHE A 104 -3.96 -8.35 6.30
CA PHE A 104 -3.00 -8.12 7.39
C PHE A 104 -2.37 -9.41 7.94
N HIS A 105 -2.39 -10.50 7.18
CA HIS A 105 -1.82 -11.78 7.60
C HIS A 105 -0.32 -11.91 7.29
N GLY A 106 0.30 -10.86 6.72
CA GLY A 106 1.74 -10.82 6.45
C GLY A 106 2.59 -10.51 7.68
N SER A 107 3.91 -10.57 7.51
CA SER A 107 4.89 -10.45 8.60
C SER A 107 4.87 -9.13 9.38
N THR A 108 4.20 -8.10 8.86
CA THR A 108 4.07 -6.80 9.53
C THR A 108 2.63 -6.44 9.86
N ILE A 109 1.72 -7.41 9.74
CA ILE A 109 0.30 -7.32 10.05
C ILE A 109 -0.41 -6.12 9.40
N ALA A 110 -0.05 -5.84 8.14
CA ALA A 110 -0.65 -4.78 7.32
C ALA A 110 -0.65 -5.11 5.83
N PHE A 111 -1.60 -4.55 5.08
CA PHE A 111 -1.78 -4.80 3.64
C PHE A 111 -0.58 -4.46 2.77
N LYS A 112 0.35 -3.66 3.28
CA LYS A 112 1.58 -3.30 2.55
C LYS A 112 2.44 -4.55 2.27
N ASP A 113 2.32 -5.60 3.09
CA ASP A 113 3.00 -6.89 2.90
C ASP A 113 2.60 -7.56 1.58
N MET A 114 1.34 -7.40 1.15
CA MET A 114 0.84 -7.96 -0.12
C MET A 114 1.65 -7.51 -1.34
N ALA A 115 2.21 -6.30 -1.28
CA ALA A 115 3.00 -5.69 -2.35
C ALA A 115 4.51 -5.71 -2.06
N LEU A 116 4.90 -5.49 -0.79
CA LEU A 116 6.31 -5.36 -0.41
C LEU A 116 7.01 -6.71 -0.22
N SER A 117 6.28 -7.81 -0.01
CA SER A 117 6.87 -9.15 0.00
C SER A 117 7.30 -9.63 -1.39
N ILE A 118 6.68 -9.12 -2.47
CA ILE A 118 7.02 -9.53 -3.85
C ILE A 118 7.96 -8.56 -4.58
N LEU A 119 7.94 -7.27 -4.21
CA LEU A 119 8.73 -6.22 -4.86
C LEU A 119 10.24 -6.54 -4.97
N PRO A 120 10.94 -7.02 -3.93
CA PRO A 120 12.37 -7.34 -4.01
C PRO A 120 12.67 -8.40 -5.08
N TYR A 121 11.81 -9.40 -5.21
CA TYR A 121 11.95 -10.46 -6.20
C TYR A 121 11.69 -9.96 -7.61
N PHE A 122 10.71 -9.06 -7.80
CA PHE A 122 10.54 -8.40 -9.10
C PHE A 122 11.74 -7.55 -9.46
N MET A 123 12.27 -6.76 -8.53
CA MET A 123 13.40 -5.87 -8.79
C MET A 123 14.67 -6.65 -9.14
N THR A 124 15.00 -7.70 -8.37
CA THR A 124 16.18 -8.52 -8.64
C THR A 124 16.05 -9.34 -9.92
N THR A 125 14.83 -9.83 -10.24
CA THR A 125 14.55 -10.55 -11.49
C THR A 125 14.63 -9.61 -12.69
N ALA A 126 14.03 -8.42 -12.60
CA ALA A 126 14.13 -7.40 -13.63
C ALA A 126 15.58 -6.94 -13.84
N ALA A 127 16.34 -6.72 -12.76
CA ALA A 127 17.75 -6.33 -12.86
C ALA A 127 18.56 -7.37 -13.63
N LYS A 128 18.42 -8.65 -13.28
CA LYS A 128 19.06 -9.77 -14.00
C LYS A 128 18.66 -9.83 -15.47
N LYS A 129 17.36 -9.67 -15.76
CA LYS A 129 16.82 -9.67 -17.15
C LYS A 129 17.47 -8.59 -18.01
N HIS A 130 17.73 -7.41 -17.44
CA HIS A 130 18.36 -6.29 -18.14
C HIS A 130 19.90 -6.29 -18.05
N GLY A 131 20.52 -7.38 -17.58
CA GLY A 131 21.97 -7.50 -17.45
C GLY A 131 22.58 -6.55 -16.41
N LEU A 132 21.77 -6.06 -15.46
CA LEU A 132 22.23 -5.20 -14.38
C LEU A 132 22.78 -6.08 -13.25
N GLU A 133 24.10 -6.01 -13.05
CA GLU A 133 24.78 -6.71 -11.95
C GLU A 133 24.79 -5.92 -10.64
N ASN A 134 24.28 -4.68 -10.64
CA ASN A 134 24.36 -3.81 -9.48
C ASN A 134 23.43 -4.30 -8.37
N LYS A 135 23.96 -4.38 -7.14
CA LYS A 135 23.15 -4.58 -5.93
C LYS A 135 22.22 -3.39 -5.75
N ILE A 136 20.94 -3.67 -5.52
CA ILE A 136 19.90 -2.64 -5.38
C ILE A 136 19.86 -2.19 -3.92
N VAL A 137 20.14 -0.91 -3.68
CA VAL A 137 20.10 -0.31 -2.35
C VAL A 137 18.81 0.50 -2.21
N ILE A 138 17.91 0.01 -1.36
CA ILE A 138 16.66 0.67 -1.05
C ILE A 138 16.90 1.76 0.00
N LEU A 139 16.57 3.00 -0.34
CA LEU A 139 16.54 4.12 0.59
C LEU A 139 15.09 4.53 0.86
N THR A 140 14.70 4.56 2.14
CA THR A 140 13.37 5.03 2.53
C THR A 140 13.41 5.84 3.81
N ALA A 141 12.60 6.91 3.87
CA ALA A 141 12.23 7.58 5.11
C ALA A 141 10.86 7.08 5.56
N THR A 142 10.65 6.90 6.86
CA THR A 142 9.37 6.42 7.39
C THR A 142 8.97 7.12 8.69
N SER A 143 7.66 7.23 8.89
CA SER A 143 7.03 7.52 10.19
C SER A 143 6.49 6.24 10.87
N GLY A 144 6.76 5.04 10.32
CA GLY A 144 6.38 3.76 10.91
C GLY A 144 6.14 2.65 9.88
N ASP A 145 4.87 2.42 9.53
CA ASP A 145 4.41 1.18 8.86
C ASP A 145 5.09 0.85 7.55
N THR A 146 5.34 1.86 6.70
CA THR A 146 5.91 1.63 5.37
C THR A 146 7.35 1.14 5.47
N GLY A 147 8.14 1.69 6.39
CA GLY A 147 9.51 1.26 6.60
C GLY A 147 9.57 -0.17 7.13
N LYS A 148 8.72 -0.52 8.10
CA LYS A 148 8.65 -1.87 8.65
C LYS A 148 8.30 -2.92 7.57
N ALA A 149 7.25 -2.68 6.79
CA ALA A 149 6.85 -3.58 5.70
C ALA A 149 7.92 -3.70 4.62
N ALA A 150 8.61 -2.60 4.28
CA ALA A 150 9.71 -2.65 3.32
C ALA A 150 10.88 -3.49 3.88
N MET A 151 11.29 -3.27 5.12
CA MET A 151 12.39 -4.04 5.70
C MET A 151 12.06 -5.53 5.79
N ALA A 152 10.85 -5.89 6.22
CA ALA A 152 10.45 -7.29 6.28
C ALA A 152 10.44 -7.94 4.89
N GLY A 153 9.98 -7.22 3.86
CA GLY A 153 9.99 -7.72 2.48
C GLY A 153 11.42 -7.91 1.92
N PHE A 154 12.31 -6.94 2.17
CA PHE A 154 13.69 -6.95 1.64
C PHE A 154 14.68 -7.77 2.48
N ALA A 155 14.31 -8.19 3.69
CA ALA A 155 15.17 -8.94 4.59
C ALA A 155 15.72 -10.21 3.93
N ASP A 156 17.05 -10.32 3.92
CA ASP A 156 17.83 -11.43 3.39
C ASP A 156 17.58 -11.78 1.91
N VAL A 157 16.95 -10.88 1.14
CA VAL A 157 16.78 -11.06 -0.31
C VAL A 157 18.13 -10.85 -1.01
N PRO A 158 18.65 -11.85 -1.76
CA PRO A 158 19.94 -11.72 -2.42
C PRO A 158 19.97 -10.61 -3.47
N GLY A 159 21.03 -9.81 -3.46
CA GLY A 159 21.19 -8.70 -4.41
C GLY A 159 20.48 -7.41 -4.00
N THR A 160 19.93 -7.34 -2.78
CA THR A 160 19.36 -6.10 -2.23
C THR A 160 20.02 -5.70 -0.91
N GLU A 161 19.98 -4.40 -0.62
CA GLU A 161 20.27 -3.76 0.66
C GLU A 161 19.10 -2.84 0.99
N ILE A 162 18.74 -2.65 2.25
CA ILE A 162 17.73 -1.65 2.63
C ILE A 162 18.18 -0.82 3.83
N ILE A 163 18.13 0.50 3.65
CA ILE A 163 18.42 1.49 4.69
C ILE A 163 17.17 2.33 4.93
N VAL A 164 16.66 2.29 6.16
CA VAL A 164 15.47 3.01 6.60
C VAL A 164 15.84 4.09 7.61
N PHE A 165 15.39 5.31 7.32
CA PHE A 165 15.50 6.45 8.23
C PHE A 165 14.18 6.72 8.95
N TYR A 166 14.24 6.99 10.25
CA TYR A 166 13.09 7.42 11.04
C TYR A 166 13.47 8.55 12.02
N PRO A 167 12.56 9.49 12.30
CA PRO A 167 12.79 10.52 13.31
C PRO A 167 12.79 9.88 14.70
N LYS A 168 13.89 10.04 15.43
CA LYS A 168 14.11 9.38 16.73
C LYS A 168 12.96 9.61 17.73
N ASP A 169 12.47 10.85 17.80
CA ASP A 169 11.40 11.26 18.72
C ASP A 169 10.02 11.35 18.03
N GLY A 170 9.90 10.87 16.78
CA GLY A 170 8.70 11.02 15.95
C GLY A 170 7.92 9.74 15.66
N VAL A 171 8.20 8.64 16.36
CA VAL A 171 7.51 7.34 16.21
C VAL A 171 7.13 6.76 17.58
N SER A 172 6.10 5.92 17.66
CA SER A 172 5.72 5.26 18.92
C SER A 172 6.77 4.24 19.37
N LYS A 173 6.74 3.83 20.64
CA LYS A 173 7.72 2.86 21.15
C LYS A 173 7.61 1.51 20.45
N VAL A 174 6.39 1.05 20.16
CA VAL A 174 6.16 -0.17 19.38
C VAL A 174 6.73 -0.04 17.97
N GLN A 175 6.50 1.08 17.28
CA GLN A 175 7.05 1.30 15.93
C GLN A 175 8.58 1.36 15.95
N GLU A 176 9.18 2.06 16.92
CA GLU A 176 10.62 2.11 17.14
C GLU A 176 11.20 0.70 17.33
N LEU A 177 10.59 -0.11 18.20
CA LEU A 177 11.05 -1.47 18.46
C LEU A 177 10.87 -2.36 17.23
N GLN A 178 9.76 -2.26 16.49
CA GLN A 178 9.55 -3.02 15.26
C GLN A 178 10.66 -2.76 14.22
N MET A 179 11.16 -1.52 14.15
CA MET A 179 12.27 -1.17 13.28
C MET A 179 13.63 -1.59 13.86
N THR A 180 13.93 -1.23 15.10
CA THR A 180 15.26 -1.43 15.71
C THR A 180 15.58 -2.90 16.02
N THR A 181 14.56 -3.76 16.14
CA THR A 181 14.69 -5.21 16.32
C THR A 181 14.59 -6.00 15.02
N GLN A 182 14.37 -5.31 13.88
CA GLN A 182 14.24 -5.94 12.58
C GLN A 182 15.44 -6.84 12.27
N THR A 183 15.14 -8.07 11.87
CA THR A 183 16.11 -9.07 11.44
C THR A 183 16.42 -8.95 9.95
N GLY A 184 17.51 -9.59 9.53
CA GLY A 184 18.00 -9.57 8.16
C GLY A 184 19.35 -8.86 8.10
N ASP A 185 20.33 -9.53 7.51
CA ASP A 185 21.73 -9.07 7.49
C ASP A 185 21.95 -7.92 6.49
N ASN A 186 21.03 -7.77 5.54
CA ASN A 186 20.98 -6.68 4.55
C ASN A 186 19.99 -5.55 4.92
N THR A 187 19.57 -5.49 6.18
CA THR A 187 18.65 -4.47 6.69
C THR A 187 19.39 -3.53 7.62
N HIS A 188 19.14 -2.23 7.48
CA HIS A 188 19.78 -1.20 8.29
C HIS A 188 18.75 -0.15 8.69
N VAL A 189 18.66 0.16 9.98
CA VAL A 189 17.82 1.24 10.49
C VAL A 189 18.68 2.32 11.12
N ILE A 190 18.39 3.56 10.73
CA ILE A 190 19.12 4.74 11.20
C ILE A 190 18.10 5.72 11.79
N ALA A 191 18.20 5.95 13.09
CA ALA A 191 17.46 7.02 13.74
C ALA A 191 18.10 8.36 13.36
N ILE A 192 17.28 9.38 13.11
CA ILE A 192 17.77 10.74 12.87
C ILE A 192 17.40 11.69 14.01
N ASP A 193 18.34 12.54 14.40
CA ASP A 193 18.08 13.72 15.21
C ASP A 193 17.49 14.81 14.29
N GLY A 194 16.18 14.75 14.10
CA GLY A 194 15.41 15.58 13.17
C GLY A 194 13.96 15.11 13.07
N ASN A 195 13.21 15.63 12.10
CA ASN A 195 11.82 15.24 11.85
C ASN A 195 11.66 14.43 10.55
N PHE A 196 10.44 13.94 10.27
CA PHE A 196 10.18 13.14 9.07
C PHE A 196 10.46 13.89 7.75
N ASP A 197 10.20 15.20 7.71
CA ASP A 197 10.45 16.02 6.52
C ASP A 197 11.95 16.16 6.24
N ASP A 198 12.77 16.26 7.30
CA ASP A 198 14.24 16.23 7.18
C ASP A 198 14.70 14.91 6.57
N ALA A 199 14.19 13.77 7.07
CA ALA A 199 14.50 12.45 6.52
C ALA A 199 14.11 12.35 5.04
N GLN A 200 12.89 12.75 4.70
CA GLN A 200 12.37 12.65 3.35
C GLN A 200 13.15 13.57 2.39
N THR A 201 13.48 14.79 2.83
CA THR A 201 14.26 15.76 2.04
C THR A 201 15.66 15.25 1.75
N ASN A 202 16.36 14.74 2.76
CA ASN A 202 17.72 14.21 2.58
C ASN A 202 17.73 12.92 1.72
N VAL A 203 16.74 12.04 1.86
CA VAL A 203 16.59 10.89 0.95
C VAL A 203 16.43 11.38 -0.49
N LYS A 204 15.56 12.37 -0.75
CA LYS A 204 15.41 12.97 -2.08
C LYS A 204 16.71 13.61 -2.58
N HIS A 205 17.49 14.27 -1.72
CA HIS A 205 18.80 14.81 -2.10
C HIS A 205 19.76 13.70 -2.54
N MET A 206 19.88 12.61 -1.78
CA MET A 206 20.74 11.47 -2.14
C MET A 206 20.35 10.80 -3.46
N PHE A 207 19.06 10.70 -3.78
CA PHE A 207 18.61 10.19 -5.10
C PHE A 207 19.04 11.09 -6.27
N ASN A 208 19.16 12.41 -6.03
CA ASN A 208 19.51 13.40 -7.04
C ASN A 208 21.00 13.76 -7.06
N ASP A 209 21.80 13.25 -6.13
CA ASP A 209 23.25 13.47 -6.08
C ASP A 209 23.96 12.64 -7.17
N VAL A 210 24.47 13.35 -8.17
CA VAL A 210 25.20 12.76 -9.31
C VAL A 210 26.52 12.13 -8.86
N ALA A 211 27.26 12.77 -7.96
CA ALA A 211 28.55 12.26 -7.48
C ALA A 211 28.37 10.97 -6.67
N LEU A 212 27.35 10.94 -5.80
CA LEU A 212 26.99 9.73 -5.06
C LEU A 212 26.55 8.60 -6.00
N ARG A 213 25.77 8.91 -7.05
CA ARG A 213 25.36 7.92 -8.06
C ARG A 213 26.55 7.31 -8.80
N GLU A 214 27.53 8.13 -9.19
CA GLU A 214 28.78 7.66 -9.82
C GLU A 214 29.61 6.79 -8.87
N LYS A 215 29.70 7.19 -7.59
CA LYS A 215 30.37 6.42 -6.53
C LYS A 215 29.74 5.05 -6.33
N LEU A 216 28.40 4.99 -6.28
CA LEU A 216 27.63 3.73 -6.18
C LEU A 216 27.87 2.85 -7.41
N ALA A 217 27.77 3.40 -8.61
CA ALA A 217 27.94 2.64 -9.85
C ALA A 217 29.33 1.99 -9.93
N THR A 218 30.38 2.70 -9.51
CA THR A 218 31.76 2.17 -9.46
C THR A 218 31.90 0.97 -8.51
N ASN A 219 31.06 0.92 -7.46
CA ASN A 219 31.01 -0.16 -6.48
C ASN A 219 29.95 -1.22 -6.80
N LYS A 220 29.40 -1.23 -8.03
CA LYS A 220 28.28 -2.10 -8.44
C LYS A 220 27.05 -1.98 -7.53
N LEU A 221 26.74 -0.76 -7.09
CA LEU A 221 25.55 -0.43 -6.32
C LEU A 221 24.66 0.52 -7.12
N GLN A 222 23.35 0.50 -6.85
CA GLN A 222 22.41 1.48 -7.38
C GLN A 222 21.30 1.75 -6.37
N PHE A 223 20.92 3.01 -6.19
CA PHE A 223 19.77 3.34 -5.36
C PHE A 223 18.46 3.00 -6.07
N SER A 224 17.49 2.58 -5.28
CA SER A 224 16.08 2.52 -5.67
C SER A 224 15.19 2.79 -4.46
N SER A 225 13.89 2.96 -4.69
CA SER A 225 12.91 3.24 -3.63
C SER A 225 11.84 2.17 -3.57
N ALA A 226 11.34 1.89 -2.36
CA ALA A 226 10.19 1.00 -2.13
C ALA A 226 8.85 1.76 -2.08
N ASN A 227 8.77 2.92 -2.73
CA ASN A 227 7.66 3.86 -2.59
C ASN A 227 6.36 3.35 -3.25
N SER A 228 5.21 3.81 -2.77
CA SER A 228 3.88 3.39 -3.24
C SER A 228 3.55 3.75 -4.69
N MET A 229 4.45 4.49 -5.33
CA MET A 229 4.39 4.89 -6.73
C MET A 229 4.93 3.82 -7.68
N ASN A 230 5.73 2.85 -7.20
CA ASN A 230 6.29 1.80 -8.06
C ASN A 230 5.19 0.87 -8.60
N ILE A 231 5.22 0.56 -9.90
CA ILE A 231 4.22 -0.33 -10.51
C ILE A 231 4.26 -1.75 -9.93
N GLY A 232 5.45 -2.20 -9.50
CA GLY A 232 5.66 -3.47 -8.79
C GLY A 232 5.01 -3.51 -7.41
N ARG A 233 4.52 -2.38 -6.90
CA ARG A 233 3.62 -2.35 -5.73
C ARG A 233 2.16 -2.25 -6.09
N LEU A 234 1.80 -1.58 -7.18
CA LEU A 234 0.40 -1.40 -7.59
C LEU A 234 -0.19 -2.69 -8.17
N VAL A 235 0.51 -3.34 -9.10
CA VAL A 235 -0.01 -4.50 -9.83
C VAL A 235 -0.32 -5.70 -8.93
N PRO A 236 0.51 -6.08 -7.94
CA PRO A 236 0.17 -7.16 -7.00
C PRO A 236 -1.12 -6.91 -6.21
N GLN A 237 -1.50 -5.66 -6.00
CA GLN A 237 -2.72 -5.33 -5.27
C GLN A 237 -4.00 -5.71 -6.05
N ILE A 238 -3.92 -5.87 -7.36
CA ILE A 238 -5.06 -6.29 -8.20
C ILE A 238 -5.49 -7.72 -7.83
N VAL A 239 -4.52 -8.56 -7.44
CA VAL A 239 -4.70 -9.99 -7.19
C VAL A 239 -5.74 -10.24 -6.11
N TYR A 240 -5.67 -9.54 -4.97
CA TYR A 240 -6.57 -9.81 -3.86
C TYR A 240 -8.03 -9.39 -4.13
N TYR A 241 -8.27 -8.47 -5.08
CA TYR A 241 -9.64 -8.15 -5.51
C TYR A 241 -10.26 -9.28 -6.36
N VAL A 242 -9.47 -9.84 -7.29
CA VAL A 242 -9.89 -11.00 -8.09
C VAL A 242 -10.08 -12.21 -7.17
N TYR A 243 -9.16 -12.43 -6.24
CA TYR A 243 -9.25 -13.51 -5.25
C TYR A 243 -10.48 -13.37 -4.35
N ALA A 244 -10.75 -12.19 -3.80
CA ALA A 244 -11.92 -11.94 -2.95
C ALA A 244 -13.24 -12.23 -3.68
N TYR A 245 -13.36 -11.81 -4.94
CA TYR A 245 -14.53 -12.13 -5.76
C TYR A 245 -14.67 -13.64 -5.97
N ALA A 246 -13.57 -14.34 -6.28
CA ALA A 246 -13.58 -15.78 -6.43
C ALA A 246 -14.00 -16.49 -5.13
N GLN A 247 -13.59 -15.98 -3.96
CA GLN A 247 -14.03 -16.52 -2.67
C GLN A 247 -15.53 -16.29 -2.39
N LEU A 248 -16.10 -15.15 -2.82
CA LEU A 248 -17.55 -14.92 -2.74
C LEU A 248 -18.34 -15.91 -3.63
N VAL A 249 -17.81 -16.22 -4.83
CA VAL A 249 -18.38 -17.26 -5.70
C VAL A 249 -18.26 -18.64 -5.05
N LYS A 250 -17.12 -18.94 -4.44
CA LYS A 250 -16.85 -20.22 -3.75
C LYS A 250 -17.87 -20.50 -2.64
N THR A 251 -18.17 -19.49 -1.83
CA THR A 251 -19.10 -19.61 -0.70
C THR A 251 -20.57 -19.50 -1.11
N GLY A 252 -20.85 -19.20 -2.39
CA GLY A 252 -22.21 -19.05 -2.91
C GLY A 252 -22.89 -17.75 -2.47
N GLU A 253 -22.14 -16.76 -1.97
CA GLU A 253 -22.66 -15.45 -1.59
C GLU A 253 -23.05 -14.59 -2.80
N ILE A 254 -22.45 -14.91 -3.96
CA ILE A 254 -22.76 -14.37 -5.28
C ILE A 254 -22.64 -15.49 -6.33
N VAL A 255 -23.20 -15.27 -7.52
CA VAL A 255 -22.87 -16.06 -8.72
C VAL A 255 -21.91 -15.28 -9.63
N ALA A 256 -21.13 -15.99 -10.45
CA ALA A 256 -20.21 -15.35 -11.39
C ALA A 256 -20.95 -14.41 -12.34
N GLY A 257 -20.50 -13.15 -12.40
CA GLY A 257 -21.15 -12.07 -13.16
C GLY A 257 -21.92 -11.07 -12.29
N ASP A 258 -22.28 -11.44 -11.05
CA ASP A 258 -22.86 -10.50 -10.10
C ASP A 258 -21.88 -9.38 -9.78
N LYS A 259 -22.38 -8.16 -9.65
CA LYS A 259 -21.56 -7.01 -9.28
C LYS A 259 -21.23 -7.04 -7.78
N VAL A 260 -20.00 -6.67 -7.45
CA VAL A 260 -19.52 -6.49 -6.07
C VAL A 260 -18.98 -5.07 -5.91
N ASN A 261 -19.35 -4.42 -4.81
CA ASN A 261 -18.77 -3.14 -4.41
C ASN A 261 -17.52 -3.38 -3.57
N PHE A 262 -16.56 -2.45 -3.66
CA PHE A 262 -15.36 -2.47 -2.81
C PHE A 262 -15.24 -1.15 -2.06
N THR A 263 -15.21 -1.22 -0.72
CA THR A 263 -14.92 -0.06 0.13
C THR A 263 -13.48 -0.14 0.61
N VAL A 264 -12.72 0.92 0.37
CA VAL A 264 -11.27 0.88 0.54
C VAL A 264 -10.83 2.07 1.38
N PRO A 265 -10.24 1.84 2.58
CA PRO A 265 -9.63 2.91 3.35
C PRO A 265 -8.43 3.44 2.58
N THR A 266 -8.49 4.72 2.19
CA THR A 266 -7.66 5.27 1.13
C THR A 266 -6.86 6.47 1.60
N GLY A 267 -5.53 6.32 1.65
CA GLY A 267 -4.58 7.42 1.73
C GLY A 267 -4.01 7.76 0.35
N ASN A 268 -2.98 7.03 -0.07
CA ASN A 268 -2.22 7.27 -1.31
C ASN A 268 -2.84 6.72 -2.61
N PHE A 269 -4.13 6.39 -2.63
CA PHE A 269 -4.93 5.90 -3.77
C PHE A 269 -4.52 4.56 -4.44
N GLY A 270 -3.37 3.98 -4.10
CA GLY A 270 -2.86 2.78 -4.79
C GLY A 270 -3.77 1.54 -4.64
N ASN A 271 -4.35 1.33 -3.45
CA ASN A 271 -5.19 0.18 -3.15
C ASN A 271 -6.49 0.21 -3.98
N ILE A 272 -7.27 1.29 -3.87
CA ILE A 272 -8.51 1.44 -4.65
C ILE A 272 -8.27 1.56 -6.16
N LEU A 273 -7.12 2.10 -6.59
CA LEU A 273 -6.71 2.09 -7.99
C LEU A 273 -6.47 0.66 -8.50
N ALA A 274 -5.96 -0.24 -7.67
CA ALA A 274 -5.83 -1.65 -8.04
C ALA A 274 -7.19 -2.33 -8.21
N ALA A 275 -8.21 -1.95 -7.42
CA ALA A 275 -9.60 -2.37 -7.64
C ALA A 275 -10.16 -1.87 -8.98
N PHE A 276 -9.83 -0.63 -9.34
CA PHE A 276 -10.15 -0.07 -10.65
C PHE A 276 -9.48 -0.87 -11.77
N TYR A 277 -8.19 -1.21 -11.65
CA TYR A 277 -7.53 -2.07 -12.66
C TYR A 277 -8.12 -3.48 -12.70
N ALA A 278 -8.54 -4.05 -11.57
CA ALA A 278 -9.26 -5.32 -11.54
C ALA A 278 -10.56 -5.25 -12.37
N LYS A 279 -11.33 -4.15 -12.25
CA LYS A 279 -12.50 -3.91 -13.09
C LYS A 279 -12.12 -3.86 -14.58
N GLN A 280 -11.06 -3.15 -14.93
CA GLN A 280 -10.65 -2.95 -16.32
C GLN A 280 -10.23 -4.25 -17.01
N ILE A 281 -9.77 -5.26 -16.25
CA ILE A 281 -9.46 -6.60 -16.77
C ILE A 281 -10.66 -7.56 -16.75
N GLY A 282 -11.86 -7.09 -16.38
CA GLY A 282 -13.11 -7.85 -16.47
C GLY A 282 -13.75 -8.25 -15.15
N LEU A 283 -13.21 -7.86 -13.99
CA LEU A 283 -13.85 -8.14 -12.70
C LEU A 283 -15.21 -7.42 -12.62
N PRO A 284 -16.32 -8.11 -12.25
CA PRO A 284 -17.64 -7.49 -12.12
C PRO A 284 -17.73 -6.52 -10.93
N VAL A 285 -17.18 -5.33 -11.07
CA VAL A 285 -17.20 -4.28 -10.04
C VAL A 285 -18.43 -3.39 -10.20
N GLY A 286 -19.18 -3.20 -9.11
CA GLY A 286 -20.24 -2.22 -8.95
C GLY A 286 -19.66 -0.81 -8.73
N LYS A 287 -19.53 -0.41 -7.46
CA LYS A 287 -18.91 0.84 -7.02
C LYS A 287 -17.59 0.61 -6.30
N LEU A 288 -16.69 1.57 -6.47
CA LEU A 288 -15.45 1.71 -5.71
C LEU A 288 -15.65 2.84 -4.69
N ILE A 289 -15.78 2.50 -3.42
CA ILE A 289 -16.09 3.46 -2.35
C ILE A 289 -14.77 3.88 -1.69
N CYS A 290 -14.31 5.09 -2.01
CA CYS A 290 -13.13 5.73 -1.47
C CYS A 290 -13.42 6.24 -0.05
N ALA A 291 -12.83 5.58 0.94
CA ALA A 291 -13.03 5.90 2.34
C ALA A 291 -11.85 6.75 2.88
N SER A 292 -12.11 8.02 3.20
CA SER A 292 -11.11 8.91 3.82
C SER A 292 -11.37 9.06 5.32
N ASN A 293 -10.35 9.39 6.10
CA ASN A 293 -10.56 9.91 7.46
C ASN A 293 -10.76 11.43 7.41
N ASP A 294 -10.59 12.12 8.54
CA ASP A 294 -10.61 13.57 8.66
C ASP A 294 -9.73 14.34 7.63
N ASN A 295 -8.71 13.71 7.07
CA ASN A 295 -7.92 14.20 5.93
C ASN A 295 -8.60 13.83 4.60
N ASN A 296 -9.69 14.53 4.29
CA ASN A 296 -10.66 14.14 3.27
C ASN A 296 -10.46 14.76 1.87
N VAL A 297 -9.21 15.02 1.46
CA VAL A 297 -8.92 15.67 0.14
C VAL A 297 -9.45 14.86 -1.05
N LEU A 298 -9.49 13.54 -0.93
CA LEU A 298 -10.05 12.65 -1.95
C LEU A 298 -11.58 12.76 -2.01
N THR A 299 -12.23 12.84 -0.84
CA THR A 299 -13.69 13.03 -0.76
C THR A 299 -14.11 14.32 -1.45
N ASP A 300 -13.40 15.42 -1.18
CA ASP A 300 -13.68 16.71 -1.84
C ASP A 300 -13.45 16.64 -3.35
N PHE A 301 -12.39 15.97 -3.79
CA PHE A 301 -12.12 15.76 -5.22
C PHE A 301 -13.25 15.02 -5.93
N PHE A 302 -13.71 13.88 -5.42
CA PHE A 302 -14.81 13.15 -6.08
C PHE A 302 -16.14 13.91 -6.02
N LYS A 303 -16.38 14.73 -4.99
CA LYS A 303 -17.60 15.54 -4.86
C LYS A 303 -17.59 16.81 -5.70
N THR A 304 -16.45 17.48 -5.80
CA THR A 304 -16.34 18.85 -6.35
C THR A 304 -15.49 18.95 -7.60
N ARG A 305 -14.69 17.91 -7.91
CA ARG A 305 -13.69 17.87 -8.99
C ARG A 305 -12.51 18.83 -8.77
N VAL A 306 -12.47 19.47 -7.60
CA VAL A 306 -11.36 20.31 -7.15
C VAL A 306 -10.44 19.49 -6.25
N TYR A 307 -9.15 19.45 -6.57
CA TYR A 307 -8.13 18.86 -5.74
C TYR A 307 -7.28 19.97 -5.11
N ASP A 308 -7.48 20.23 -3.82
CA ASP A 308 -6.80 21.32 -3.10
C ASP A 308 -6.00 20.80 -1.89
N LYS A 309 -4.67 20.90 -1.97
CA LYS A 309 -3.77 20.50 -0.88
C LYS A 309 -3.53 21.62 0.15
N LYS A 310 -4.07 22.82 -0.05
CA LYS A 310 -3.95 23.95 0.89
C LYS A 310 -4.97 23.81 2.03
N ARG A 311 -4.75 22.81 2.87
CA ARG A 311 -5.59 22.50 4.03
C ARG A 311 -4.73 22.12 5.22
N GLU A 312 -5.35 22.15 6.40
CA GLU A 312 -4.71 21.69 7.62
C GLU A 312 -4.49 20.18 7.58
N PHE A 313 -3.29 19.74 8.00
CA PHE A 313 -2.99 18.33 8.22
C PHE A 313 -3.49 17.93 9.61
N LYS A 314 -4.35 16.92 9.68
CA LYS A 314 -4.90 16.41 10.94
C LYS A 314 -4.22 15.08 11.29
N VAL A 315 -3.75 14.96 12.52
CA VAL A 315 -3.29 13.67 13.06
C VAL A 315 -4.51 12.91 13.58
N THR A 316 -4.71 11.68 13.10
CA THR A 316 -5.88 10.87 13.44
C THR A 316 -5.48 9.51 14.03
N THR A 317 -6.46 8.74 14.49
CA THR A 317 -6.30 7.34 14.89
C THR A 317 -6.00 6.39 13.71
N SER A 318 -6.15 6.86 12.47
CA SER A 318 -5.85 6.11 11.24
C SER A 318 -4.66 6.73 10.47
N PRO A 319 -3.46 6.81 11.08
CA PRO A 319 -2.36 7.65 10.59
C PRO A 319 -1.80 7.24 9.22
N SER A 320 -2.01 6.00 8.76
CA SER A 320 -1.60 5.58 7.41
C SER A 320 -2.44 6.24 6.30
N MET A 321 -3.56 6.90 6.65
CA MET A 321 -4.44 7.63 5.75
C MET A 321 -4.31 9.15 5.84
N ASP A 322 -3.57 9.67 6.84
CA ASP A 322 -3.34 11.10 7.03
C ASP A 322 -2.49 11.66 5.89
N ILE A 323 -3.13 12.28 4.89
CA ILE A 323 -2.48 12.77 3.68
C ILE A 323 -3.07 14.11 3.23
N LEU A 324 -2.20 15.00 2.74
CA LEU A 324 -2.60 16.19 1.97
C LEU A 324 -2.58 15.93 0.47
N VAL A 325 -1.71 15.03 0.02
CA VAL A 325 -1.53 14.66 -1.38
C VAL A 325 -1.54 13.15 -1.51
N SER A 326 -2.33 12.65 -2.45
CA SER A 326 -2.53 11.23 -2.72
C SER A 326 -1.77 10.86 -3.99
N SER A 327 -0.61 10.22 -3.83
CA SER A 327 0.33 10.00 -4.92
C SER A 327 -0.26 9.26 -6.13
N ASN A 328 -1.01 8.17 -5.94
CA ASN A 328 -1.55 7.39 -7.07
C ASN A 328 -2.82 7.99 -7.69
N LEU A 329 -3.39 9.08 -7.15
CA LEU A 329 -4.54 9.74 -7.79
C LEU A 329 -4.17 10.23 -9.21
N GLU A 330 -2.90 10.62 -9.41
CA GLU A 330 -2.38 11.01 -10.73
C GLU A 330 -2.60 9.94 -11.80
N ARG A 331 -2.49 8.64 -11.46
CA ARG A 331 -2.77 7.56 -12.43
C ARG A 331 -4.24 7.48 -12.81
N LEU A 332 -5.15 7.71 -11.86
CA LEU A 332 -6.57 7.80 -12.19
C LEU A 332 -6.85 9.01 -13.07
N ILE A 333 -6.28 10.16 -12.75
CA ILE A 333 -6.42 11.40 -13.54
C ILE A 333 -5.93 11.19 -14.98
N PHE A 334 -4.79 10.54 -15.14
CA PHE A 334 -4.28 10.17 -16.46
C PHE A 334 -5.30 9.38 -17.28
N HIS A 335 -5.94 8.37 -16.68
CA HIS A 335 -7.00 7.61 -17.35
C HIS A 335 -8.28 8.43 -17.59
N LEU A 336 -8.70 9.26 -16.62
CA LEU A 336 -9.84 10.17 -16.75
C LEU A 336 -9.67 11.17 -17.90
N LEU A 337 -8.43 11.53 -18.24
CA LEU A 337 -8.09 12.44 -19.33
C LEU A 337 -7.83 11.70 -20.66
N GLY A 338 -8.16 10.41 -20.74
CA GLY A 338 -7.99 9.61 -21.95
C GLY A 338 -6.52 9.22 -22.22
N ASN A 339 -5.74 8.98 -21.16
CA ASN A 339 -4.31 8.70 -21.20
C ASN A 339 -3.47 9.86 -21.78
N ASP A 340 -3.92 11.10 -21.59
CA ASP A 340 -3.25 12.30 -22.08
C ASP A 340 -2.19 12.79 -21.09
N ALA A 341 -0.92 12.57 -21.45
CA ALA A 341 0.23 12.96 -20.64
C ALA A 341 0.40 14.48 -20.51
N VAL A 342 0.03 15.24 -21.54
CA VAL A 342 0.18 16.71 -21.55
C VAL A 342 -0.79 17.32 -20.56
N LYS A 343 -2.07 16.97 -20.65
CA LYS A 343 -3.10 17.46 -19.71
C LYS A 343 -2.81 17.05 -18.27
N THR A 344 -2.33 15.82 -18.08
CA THR A 344 -1.96 15.34 -16.74
C THR A 344 -0.79 16.14 -16.17
N ALA A 345 0.25 16.41 -16.97
CA ALA A 345 1.37 17.25 -16.56
C ALA A 345 0.94 18.68 -16.22
N GLU A 346 -0.02 19.27 -16.95
CA GLU A 346 -0.59 20.59 -16.65
C GLU A 346 -1.26 20.63 -15.27
N LEU A 347 -2.10 19.64 -14.92
CA LEU A 347 -2.74 19.56 -13.61
C LEU A 347 -1.71 19.35 -12.49
N MET A 348 -0.69 18.51 -12.70
CA MET A 348 0.37 18.29 -11.70
C MET A 348 1.23 19.55 -11.52
N ASN A 349 1.48 20.31 -12.59
CA ASN A 349 2.15 21.61 -12.52
C ASN A 349 1.31 22.65 -11.77
N ALA A 350 -0.01 22.67 -11.97
CA ALA A 350 -0.93 23.51 -11.22
C ALA A 350 -0.92 23.15 -9.74
N LEU A 351 -0.98 21.86 -9.38
CA LEU A 351 -0.87 21.40 -8.00
C LEU A 351 0.44 21.86 -7.33
N ASN A 352 1.55 21.76 -8.05
CA ASN A 352 2.87 22.14 -7.54
C ASN A 352 3.01 23.65 -7.35
N LYS A 353 2.52 24.48 -8.29
CA LYS A 353 2.68 25.94 -8.26
C LYS A 353 1.61 26.66 -7.46
N GLN A 354 0.37 26.21 -7.55
CA GLN A 354 -0.82 26.89 -7.00
C GLN A 354 -1.41 26.18 -5.79
N GLY A 355 -0.98 24.94 -5.51
CA GLY A 355 -1.52 24.13 -4.43
C GLY A 355 -2.87 23.47 -4.74
N GLN A 356 -3.40 23.63 -5.95
CA GLN A 356 -4.68 23.04 -6.33
C GLN A 356 -4.84 22.93 -7.85
N TYR A 357 -5.83 22.16 -8.29
CA TYR A 357 -6.39 22.22 -9.64
C TYR A 357 -7.88 21.83 -9.63
N GLU A 358 -8.57 22.12 -10.72
CA GLU A 358 -9.91 21.62 -11.02
C GLU A 358 -9.82 20.68 -12.22
N LEU A 359 -10.45 19.51 -12.12
CA LEU A 359 -10.51 18.55 -13.21
C LEU A 359 -11.67 18.91 -14.15
N THR A 360 -11.33 19.31 -15.37
CA THR A 360 -12.28 19.61 -16.45
C THR A 360 -12.09 18.62 -17.61
N ASP A 361 -13.15 18.40 -18.42
CA ASP A 361 -13.11 17.54 -19.62
C ASP A 361 -12.57 16.12 -19.38
N PHE A 362 -13.23 15.39 -18.47
CA PHE A 362 -12.87 14.04 -18.05
C PHE A 362 -13.89 12.98 -18.50
N ASP A 363 -13.48 11.72 -18.49
CA ASP A 363 -14.36 10.56 -18.67
C ASP A 363 -15.29 10.39 -17.45
N ALA A 364 -16.57 10.76 -17.64
CA ALA A 364 -17.57 10.68 -16.60
C ALA A 364 -17.91 9.24 -16.20
N GLU A 365 -17.79 8.26 -17.12
CA GLU A 365 -18.08 6.86 -16.79
C GLU A 365 -17.06 6.30 -15.81
N ILE A 366 -15.77 6.65 -15.98
CA ILE A 366 -14.73 6.29 -15.01
C ILE A 366 -14.99 6.96 -13.67
N LEU A 367 -15.30 8.25 -13.65
CA LEU A 367 -15.51 8.98 -12.40
C LEU A 367 -16.74 8.47 -11.65
N ASP A 368 -17.82 8.15 -12.35
CA ASP A 368 -19.07 7.62 -11.79
C ASP A 368 -18.89 6.25 -11.11
N LEU A 369 -17.82 5.51 -11.39
CA LEU A 369 -17.51 4.28 -10.65
C LEU A 369 -17.18 4.53 -9.18
N PHE A 370 -16.71 5.74 -8.86
CA PHE A 370 -16.26 6.06 -7.52
C PHE A 370 -17.36 6.75 -6.72
N ALA A 371 -17.57 6.27 -5.50
CA ALA A 371 -18.19 7.04 -4.44
C ALA A 371 -17.11 7.44 -3.45
N ALA A 372 -17.27 8.56 -2.75
CA ALA A 372 -16.31 8.96 -1.74
C ALA A 372 -17.01 9.63 -0.56
N GLU A 373 -16.59 9.26 0.64
CA GLU A 373 -17.03 9.90 1.87
C GLU A 373 -15.87 9.91 2.87
N TYR A 374 -16.07 10.58 4.01
CA TYR A 374 -15.13 10.51 5.12
C TYR A 374 -15.82 10.12 6.44
N ALA A 375 -15.01 9.61 7.37
CA ALA A 375 -15.41 9.33 8.75
C ALA A 375 -14.59 10.19 9.71
N THR A 376 -15.23 10.70 10.76
CA THR A 376 -14.54 11.37 11.87
C THR A 376 -13.94 10.34 12.84
N GLU A 377 -13.10 10.81 13.76
CA GLU A 377 -12.57 9.99 14.86
C GLU A 377 -13.68 9.36 15.71
N GLU A 378 -14.76 10.11 16.00
CA GLU A 378 -15.90 9.58 16.77
C GLU A 378 -16.65 8.50 16.00
N GLU A 379 -16.87 8.69 14.70
CA GLU A 379 -17.53 7.70 13.85
C GLU A 379 -16.69 6.43 13.70
N THR A 380 -15.37 6.59 13.62
CA THR A 380 -14.42 5.48 13.55
C THR A 380 -14.48 4.65 14.83
N ALA A 381 -14.36 5.28 16.01
CA ALA A 381 -14.46 4.58 17.29
C ALA A 381 -15.83 3.92 17.51
N ALA A 382 -16.91 4.61 17.13
CA ALA A 382 -18.27 4.07 17.22
C ALA A 382 -18.46 2.84 16.33
N GLU A 383 -17.83 2.82 15.15
CA GLU A 383 -17.93 1.68 14.23
C GLU A 383 -17.14 0.47 14.71
N ILE A 384 -15.91 0.64 15.23
CA ILE A 384 -15.15 -0.46 15.87
C ILE A 384 -16.00 -1.12 16.94
N LYS A 385 -16.59 -0.31 17.83
CA LYS A 385 -17.44 -0.80 18.92
C LYS A 385 -18.66 -1.55 18.39
N ARG A 386 -19.35 -1.00 17.39
CA ARG A 386 -20.54 -1.62 16.82
C ARG A 386 -20.24 -2.99 16.20
N VAL A 387 -19.18 -3.09 15.40
CA VAL A 387 -18.78 -4.35 14.75
C VAL A 387 -18.40 -5.39 15.80
N TYR A 388 -17.69 -4.99 16.86
CA TYR A 388 -17.40 -5.88 17.98
C TYR A 388 -18.67 -6.37 18.70
N GLU A 389 -19.61 -5.47 19.00
CA GLU A 389 -20.87 -5.83 19.67
C GLU A 389 -21.75 -6.75 18.82
N ALA A 390 -21.70 -6.62 17.49
CA ALA A 390 -22.51 -7.43 16.56
C ALA A 390 -21.87 -8.80 16.27
N ASP A 391 -20.56 -8.84 16.01
CA ASP A 391 -19.89 -9.99 15.42
C ASP A 391 -18.74 -10.55 16.27
N SER A 392 -18.42 -9.93 17.42
CA SER A 392 -17.20 -10.22 18.20
C SER A 392 -15.91 -10.07 17.37
N TYR A 393 -15.96 -9.25 16.32
CA TYR A 393 -14.85 -8.92 15.44
C TYR A 393 -14.34 -7.52 15.76
N ILE A 394 -13.03 -7.35 15.92
CA ILE A 394 -12.43 -6.04 16.22
C ILE A 394 -11.72 -5.52 14.97
N GLU A 395 -12.24 -4.43 14.43
CA GLU A 395 -11.59 -3.71 13.34
C GLU A 395 -10.46 -2.82 13.86
N ASP A 396 -9.38 -2.73 13.07
CA ASP A 396 -8.42 -1.63 13.21
C ASP A 396 -9.07 -0.30 12.76
N PRO A 397 -8.58 0.87 13.21
CA PRO A 397 -9.18 2.16 12.88
C PRO A 397 -9.28 2.43 11.37
N HIS A 398 -8.34 1.94 10.55
CA HIS A 398 -8.40 2.12 9.09
C HIS A 398 -9.55 1.31 8.48
N THR A 399 -9.69 0.04 8.88
CA THR A 399 -10.82 -0.79 8.45
C THR A 399 -12.15 -0.19 8.92
N ALA A 400 -12.22 0.31 10.14
CA ALA A 400 -13.42 0.94 10.68
C ALA A 400 -13.84 2.22 9.95
N VAL A 401 -12.90 3.03 9.47
CA VAL A 401 -13.20 4.16 8.57
C VAL A 401 -13.94 3.67 7.32
N ALA A 402 -13.47 2.59 6.69
CA ALA A 402 -14.12 2.01 5.53
C ALA A 402 -15.49 1.40 5.86
N SER A 403 -15.63 0.70 6.99
CA SER A 403 -16.90 0.14 7.46
C SER A 403 -17.94 1.24 7.73
N ALA A 404 -17.55 2.31 8.42
CA ALA A 404 -18.42 3.45 8.71
C ALA A 404 -18.91 4.13 7.42
N ILE A 405 -18.01 4.31 6.46
CA ILE A 405 -18.31 4.93 5.17
C ILE A 405 -19.18 4.04 4.29
N TYR A 406 -18.99 2.72 4.30
CA TYR A 406 -19.89 1.79 3.63
C TYR A 406 -21.33 1.95 4.15
N LYS A 407 -21.51 2.04 5.47
CA LYS A 407 -22.84 2.27 6.05
C LYS A 407 -23.44 3.62 5.67
N LYS A 408 -22.65 4.70 5.66
CA LYS A 408 -23.11 6.02 5.17
C LYS A 408 -23.54 5.94 3.70
N TYR A 409 -22.73 5.28 2.87
CA TYR A 409 -23.01 5.06 1.46
C TYR A 409 -24.32 4.28 1.26
N GLN A 410 -24.49 3.17 1.96
CA GLN A 410 -25.71 2.36 1.91
C GLN A 410 -26.93 3.16 2.38
N ALA A 411 -26.82 3.91 3.49
CA ALA A 411 -27.90 4.74 3.99
C ALA A 411 -28.30 5.86 3.02
N ALA A 412 -27.32 6.47 2.34
CA ALA A 412 -27.55 7.57 1.41
C ALA A 412 -28.11 7.12 0.06
N THR A 413 -27.75 5.91 -0.41
CA THR A 413 -28.06 5.44 -1.77
C THR A 413 -29.10 4.33 -1.83
N GLY A 414 -29.30 3.59 -0.73
CA GLY A 414 -30.08 2.35 -0.73
C GLY A 414 -29.42 1.19 -1.49
N ASP A 415 -28.14 1.32 -1.88
CA ASP A 415 -27.42 0.25 -2.57
C ASP A 415 -27.13 -0.91 -1.61
N VAL A 416 -27.74 -2.06 -1.89
CA VAL A 416 -27.61 -3.31 -1.14
C VAL A 416 -26.70 -4.32 -1.84
N THR A 417 -25.95 -3.89 -2.87
CA THR A 417 -24.95 -4.71 -3.54
C THR A 417 -23.96 -5.26 -2.52
N LYS A 418 -23.61 -6.54 -2.65
CA LYS A 418 -22.62 -7.20 -1.78
C LYS A 418 -21.33 -6.39 -1.81
N THR A 419 -20.84 -6.02 -0.62
CA THR A 419 -19.72 -5.10 -0.48
C THR A 419 -18.57 -5.74 0.29
N VAL A 420 -17.38 -5.69 -0.29
CA VAL A 420 -16.13 -6.11 0.34
C VAL A 420 -15.40 -4.89 0.88
N ILE A 421 -15.05 -4.91 2.17
CA ILE A 421 -14.20 -3.92 2.81
C ILE A 421 -12.76 -4.43 2.81
N ALA A 422 -11.84 -3.66 2.25
CA ALA A 422 -10.41 -3.96 2.36
C ALA A 422 -9.95 -3.68 3.79
N SER A 423 -9.68 -4.73 4.56
CA SER A 423 -9.20 -4.61 5.94
C SER A 423 -7.67 -4.53 5.96
N THR A 424 -7.15 -3.34 6.22
CA THR A 424 -5.78 -2.98 5.84
C THR A 424 -4.72 -3.17 6.92
N ALA A 425 -5.11 -3.33 8.18
CA ALA A 425 -4.22 -3.64 9.27
C ALA A 425 -4.90 -4.54 10.30
N SER A 426 -4.11 -5.30 11.06
CA SER A 426 -4.63 -6.01 12.22
C SER A 426 -4.92 -5.00 13.34
N PRO A 427 -5.96 -5.19 14.17
CA PRO A 427 -6.21 -4.35 15.35
C PRO A 427 -5.01 -4.34 16.32
N TYR A 428 -4.18 -5.39 16.32
CA TYR A 428 -2.94 -5.47 17.12
C TYR A 428 -1.88 -4.45 16.71
N LYS A 429 -2.03 -3.80 15.57
CA LYS A 429 -1.15 -2.70 15.15
C LYS A 429 -1.54 -1.37 15.79
N PHE A 430 -2.79 -1.22 16.21
CA PHE A 430 -3.33 -0.02 16.87
C PHE A 430 -4.10 -0.43 18.13
N PRO A 431 -3.44 -1.14 19.08
CA PRO A 431 -4.13 -1.83 20.15
C PRO A 431 -4.83 -0.87 21.11
N VAL A 432 -4.21 0.29 21.40
CA VAL A 432 -4.79 1.32 22.27
C VAL A 432 -6.12 1.81 21.70
N VAL A 433 -6.14 2.21 20.42
CA VAL A 433 -7.36 2.70 19.75
C VAL A 433 -8.45 1.63 19.75
N ALA A 434 -8.11 0.40 19.39
CA ALA A 434 -9.07 -0.70 19.33
C ALA A 434 -9.69 -1.01 20.71
N VAL A 435 -8.87 -1.10 21.76
CA VAL A 435 -9.33 -1.37 23.12
C VAL A 435 -10.12 -0.20 23.70
N GLU A 436 -9.68 1.03 23.46
CA GLU A 436 -10.40 2.24 23.89
C GLU A 436 -11.78 2.30 23.26
N ALA A 437 -11.90 2.06 21.95
CA ALA A 437 -13.18 2.07 21.25
C ALA A 437 -14.16 1.01 21.79
N VAL A 438 -13.68 -0.21 22.03
CA VAL A 438 -14.50 -1.32 22.52
C VAL A 438 -14.89 -1.15 23.99
N THR A 439 -13.94 -0.76 24.85
CA THR A 439 -14.11 -0.85 26.31
C THR A 439 -14.35 0.49 27.00
N GLY A 440 -14.07 1.61 26.32
CA GLY A 440 -14.10 2.95 26.90
C GLY A 440 -12.99 3.25 27.91
N LYS A 441 -12.04 2.32 28.13
CA LYS A 441 -10.90 2.52 29.03
C LYS A 441 -9.77 3.22 28.31
N SER A 442 -9.48 4.46 28.70
CA SER A 442 -8.42 5.26 28.10
C SER A 442 -7.12 5.28 28.89
N GLY A 443 -6.04 5.69 28.21
CA GLY A 443 -4.73 5.92 28.83
C GLY A 443 -3.91 4.65 29.06
N LEU A 444 -4.21 3.59 28.31
CA LEU A 444 -3.45 2.33 28.33
C LEU A 444 -2.10 2.52 27.64
N GLY A 445 -1.05 1.89 28.17
CA GLY A 445 0.19 1.72 27.42
C GLY A 445 0.02 0.73 26.27
N ASP A 446 0.85 0.82 25.23
CA ASP A 446 0.77 -0.06 24.05
C ASP A 446 0.72 -1.56 24.40
N PHE A 447 1.60 -2.02 25.31
CA PHE A 447 1.66 -3.43 25.73
C PHE A 447 0.50 -3.86 26.62
N GLU A 448 -0.03 -2.96 27.45
CA GLU A 448 -1.23 -3.23 28.24
C GLU A 448 -2.44 -3.38 27.33
N ALA A 449 -2.54 -2.53 26.30
CA ALA A 449 -3.57 -2.63 25.28
C ALA A 449 -3.43 -3.90 24.44
N LEU A 450 -2.22 -4.36 24.12
CA LEU A 450 -2.01 -5.64 23.41
C LEU A 450 -2.56 -6.83 24.23
N ALA A 451 -2.24 -6.88 25.53
CA ALA A 451 -2.73 -7.93 26.42
C ALA A 451 -4.26 -7.89 26.54
N GLN A 452 -4.82 -6.69 26.75
CA GLN A 452 -6.27 -6.53 26.83
C GLN A 452 -6.97 -6.86 25.51
N LEU A 453 -6.37 -6.51 24.36
CA LEU A 453 -6.89 -6.84 23.03
C LEU A 453 -6.96 -8.36 22.82
N HIS A 454 -5.95 -9.10 23.28
CA HIS A 454 -5.99 -10.57 23.31
C HIS A 454 -7.15 -11.10 24.13
N ASP A 455 -7.34 -10.59 25.35
CA ASP A 455 -8.41 -11.06 26.23
C ASP A 455 -9.81 -10.81 25.65
N ILE A 456 -10.04 -9.68 24.99
CA ILE A 456 -11.36 -9.34 24.43
C ILE A 456 -11.63 -9.94 23.05
N SER A 457 -10.59 -10.09 22.20
CA SER A 457 -10.77 -10.64 20.84
C SER A 457 -10.71 -12.16 20.81
N GLY A 458 -10.03 -12.79 21.78
CA GLY A 458 -9.71 -14.22 21.74
C GLY A 458 -8.73 -14.62 20.63
N VAL A 459 -8.16 -13.63 19.90
CA VAL A 459 -7.19 -13.86 18.82
C VAL A 459 -5.79 -14.00 19.42
N ALA A 460 -4.98 -14.91 18.90
CA ALA A 460 -3.59 -15.03 19.33
C ALA A 460 -2.81 -13.76 19.01
N VAL A 461 -1.93 -13.32 19.92
CA VAL A 461 -1.06 -12.16 19.68
C VAL A 461 -0.17 -12.45 18.45
N PRO A 462 -0.21 -11.63 17.39
CA PRO A 462 0.56 -11.91 16.19
C PRO A 462 2.08 -11.87 16.44
N PRO A 463 2.88 -12.73 15.77
CA PRO A 463 4.34 -12.71 15.91
C PRO A 463 5.00 -11.36 15.60
N ALA A 464 4.34 -10.50 14.82
CA ALA A 464 4.81 -9.16 14.49
C ALA A 464 4.88 -8.18 15.67
N VAL A 465 4.17 -8.49 16.77
CA VAL A 465 4.13 -7.68 18.01
C VAL A 465 4.40 -8.51 19.26
N ASP A 466 4.35 -9.84 19.18
CA ASP A 466 4.68 -10.75 20.28
C ASP A 466 6.18 -10.71 20.63
N GLY A 467 6.48 -10.56 21.93
CA GLY A 467 7.84 -10.54 22.47
C GLY A 467 8.70 -9.34 22.05
N LEU A 468 8.12 -8.32 21.41
CA LEU A 468 8.82 -7.16 20.87
C LEU A 468 9.59 -6.36 21.95
N GLU A 469 9.04 -6.31 23.16
CA GLU A 469 9.62 -5.65 24.34
C GLU A 469 10.91 -6.32 24.84
N THR A 470 11.09 -7.61 24.53
CA THR A 470 12.28 -8.38 24.94
C THR A 470 13.24 -8.67 23.79
N ALA A 471 12.83 -8.39 22.55
CA ALA A 471 13.63 -8.65 21.37
C ALA A 471 14.94 -7.83 21.37
N PRO A 472 16.07 -8.44 20.99
CA PRO A 472 17.35 -7.74 21.01
C PRO A 472 17.39 -6.64 19.95
N VAL A 473 17.67 -5.41 20.37
CA VAL A 473 17.92 -4.29 19.47
C VAL A 473 19.16 -4.57 18.61
N ARG A 474 18.95 -4.66 17.29
CA ARG A 474 19.98 -4.92 16.28
C ARG A 474 20.52 -3.62 15.67
N HIS A 475 19.65 -2.62 15.47
CA HIS A 475 20.00 -1.35 14.85
C HIS A 475 20.13 -0.24 15.90
N LYS A 476 21.32 0.35 16.02
CA LYS A 476 21.65 1.30 17.10
C LYS A 476 22.17 2.65 16.61
N THR A 477 22.26 2.84 15.30
CA THR A 477 22.84 4.05 14.72
C THR A 477 21.87 5.21 14.86
N THR A 478 22.39 6.34 15.36
CA THR A 478 21.71 7.63 15.38
C THR A 478 22.63 8.67 14.77
N VAL A 479 22.10 9.53 13.89
CA VAL A 479 22.88 10.60 13.23
C VAL A 479 22.09 11.90 13.17
N ALA A 480 22.78 13.03 13.04
CA ALA A 480 22.13 14.29 12.68
C ALA A 480 21.54 14.17 11.26
N ALA A 481 20.44 14.89 10.98
CA ALA A 481 19.82 14.88 9.66
C ALA A 481 20.81 15.26 8.52
N THR A 482 21.79 16.13 8.80
CA THR A 482 22.84 16.53 7.86
C THR A 482 23.84 15.42 7.53
N ASP A 483 23.94 14.39 8.37
CA ASP A 483 24.95 13.33 8.26
C ASP A 483 24.37 12.03 7.69
N MET A 484 23.11 12.05 7.23
CA MET A 484 22.42 10.87 6.67
C MET A 484 23.20 10.23 5.52
N GLN A 485 23.73 11.03 4.59
CA GLN A 485 24.51 10.51 3.46
C GLN A 485 25.80 9.84 3.92
N VAL A 486 26.51 10.42 4.90
CA VAL A 486 27.72 9.83 5.48
C VAL A 486 27.40 8.47 6.09
N ALA A 487 26.26 8.34 6.77
CA ALA A 487 25.81 7.08 7.32
C ALA A 487 25.52 6.04 6.24
N VAL A 488 24.84 6.43 5.15
CA VAL A 488 24.60 5.54 4.00
C VAL A 488 25.92 5.04 3.42
N GLU A 489 26.85 5.94 3.14
CA GLU A 489 28.16 5.58 2.59
C GLU A 489 28.92 4.61 3.52
N ALA A 490 28.88 4.85 4.83
CA ALA A 490 29.50 3.96 5.81
C ALA A 490 28.89 2.54 5.81
N TYR A 491 27.56 2.42 5.78
CA TYR A 491 26.88 1.12 5.70
C TYR A 491 27.17 0.37 4.40
N LEU A 492 27.36 1.10 3.30
CA LEU A 492 27.66 0.53 1.99
C LEU A 492 29.17 0.29 1.76
N GLY A 493 30.03 0.70 2.70
CA GLY A 493 31.48 0.58 2.60
C GLY A 493 32.12 1.49 1.53
N LEU A 494 31.55 2.68 1.32
CA LEU A 494 31.92 3.64 0.27
C LEU A 494 32.90 4.71 0.72
#